data_AF-A0A518XJX6-F1
#
_entry.id   AF-A0A518XJX6-F1
#
_cell.length_a   1.000
_cell.length_b   1.000
_cell.length_c   1.000
_cell.angle_alpha   90.00
_cell.angle_beta   90.00
_cell.angle_gamma   90.00
#
_symmetry.space_group_name_H-M   'P 1'
#
loop_
_entity.id
_entity.type
_entity.pdbx_description
1 polymer ?
#
loop_
_entity_poly.entity_id
_entity_poly.type
_entity_poly.pdbx_seq_one_letter_code
_entity_poly.pdbx_strand_id
1 'polypeptide(L)'
;MTLPKFRNDLQVEANYSINQASEMVGKTVKSVQIGFQKTGAQVHQTEMLIITFTDNTQLAISTGSNVVNITSQIERSGGSGKLKPADFHVDLDLTWKR
;
A
#
# COMPACT_ATOMS: atom_id res chain seq x y z
N MET A 1 -5.78 9.77 -14.91
CA MET A 1 -5.70 8.36 -14.43
C MET A 1 -7.08 7.75 -14.51
N THR A 2 -7.18 6.50 -14.96
CA THR A 2 -8.45 5.78 -15.11
C THR A 2 -8.69 4.92 -13.88
N LEU A 3 -9.87 5.01 -13.27
CA LEU A 3 -10.22 4.21 -12.09
C LEU A 3 -10.29 2.70 -12.44
N PRO A 4 -10.02 1.80 -11.46
CA PRO A 4 -10.27 0.37 -11.61
C PRO A 4 -11.72 0.07 -12.00
N LYS A 5 -11.92 -0.88 -12.90
CA LYS A 5 -13.25 -1.41 -13.22
C LYS A 5 -13.48 -2.71 -12.47
N PHE A 6 -14.64 -2.78 -11.84
CA PHE A 6 -15.13 -4.01 -11.23
C PHE A 6 -15.94 -4.78 -12.25
N ARG A 7 -15.70 -6.09 -12.32
CA ARG A 7 -16.57 -7.06 -12.98
C ARG A 7 -17.86 -7.22 -12.18
N ASN A 8 -18.85 -7.86 -12.80
CA ASN A 8 -20.15 -8.12 -12.18
C ASN A 8 -20.09 -9.09 -10.97
N ASP A 9 -18.94 -9.73 -10.74
CA ASP A 9 -18.65 -10.63 -9.62
C ASP A 9 -17.81 -9.95 -8.52
N LEU A 10 -17.72 -8.61 -8.53
CA LEU A 10 -16.92 -7.80 -7.62
C LEU A 10 -15.40 -8.05 -7.71
N GLN A 11 -14.94 -8.84 -8.69
CA GLN A 11 -13.51 -8.93 -8.97
C GLN A 11 -13.05 -7.71 -9.77
N VAL A 12 -11.81 -7.28 -9.56
CA VAL A 12 -11.19 -6.22 -10.36
C VAL A 12 -10.79 -6.80 -11.71
N GLU A 13 -11.06 -6.07 -12.80
CA GLU A 13 -10.53 -6.42 -14.12
C GLU A 13 -8.99 -6.49 -14.06
N ALA A 14 -8.39 -7.57 -14.59
CA ALA A 14 -6.96 -7.89 -14.44
C ALA A 14 -6.00 -6.87 -15.11
N ASN A 15 -6.54 -5.90 -15.84
CA ASN A 15 -5.85 -4.86 -16.61
C ASN A 15 -5.50 -3.62 -15.77
N TYR A 16 -5.72 -3.65 -14.45
CA TYR A 16 -5.38 -2.56 -13.54
C TYR A 16 -4.16 -2.90 -12.69
N SER A 17 -2.97 -2.59 -13.23
CA SER A 17 -1.73 -2.57 -12.47
C SER A 17 -1.54 -1.17 -11.89
N ILE A 18 -1.67 -1.04 -10.56
CA ILE A 18 -1.43 0.23 -9.84
C ILE A 18 0.08 0.55 -9.81
N ASN A 19 0.94 -0.44 -10.05
CA ASN A 19 2.37 -0.24 -10.16
C ASN A 19 2.99 -1.23 -11.16
N GLN A 20 3.44 -0.72 -12.31
CA GLN A 20 4.15 -1.51 -13.31
C GLN A 20 5.56 -1.80 -12.80
N ALA A 21 5.69 -2.79 -11.90
CA ALA A 21 6.97 -3.27 -11.40
C ALA A 21 7.72 -4.06 -12.48
N SER A 22 8.11 -3.39 -13.57
CA SER A 22 8.77 -3.99 -14.74
C SER A 22 10.08 -4.70 -14.36
N GLU A 23 10.72 -4.27 -13.28
CA GLU A 23 11.90 -4.92 -12.70
C GLU A 23 11.62 -6.35 -12.18
N MET A 24 10.37 -6.74 -11.95
CA MET A 24 10.00 -8.11 -11.55
C MET A 24 9.97 -9.09 -12.74
N VAL A 25 9.87 -8.60 -13.98
CA VAL A 25 9.68 -9.46 -15.15
C VAL A 25 10.87 -10.40 -15.31
N GLY A 26 10.59 -11.70 -15.34
CA GLY A 26 11.61 -12.75 -15.49
C GLY A 26 12.37 -13.11 -14.21
N LYS A 27 12.11 -12.46 -13.08
CA LYS A 27 12.70 -12.86 -11.79
C LYS A 27 11.94 -14.03 -11.17
N THR A 28 12.69 -14.96 -10.57
CA THR A 28 12.12 -16.08 -9.80
C THR A 28 12.01 -15.71 -8.33
N VAL A 29 10.83 -15.90 -7.74
CA VAL A 29 10.60 -15.68 -6.29
C VAL A 29 11.28 -16.77 -5.48
N LYS A 30 12.08 -16.37 -4.49
CA LYS A 30 12.71 -17.25 -3.50
C LYS A 30 11.87 -17.38 -2.23
N SER A 31 11.34 -16.27 -1.73
CA SER A 31 10.47 -16.27 -0.55
C SER A 31 9.59 -15.02 -0.49
N VAL A 32 8.51 -15.13 0.29
CA VAL A 32 7.57 -14.06 0.57
C VAL A 32 7.40 -13.94 2.08
N GLN A 33 7.48 -12.72 2.61
CA GLN A 33 7.23 -12.41 4.02
C GLN A 33 6.11 -11.37 4.10
N ILE A 34 5.21 -11.56 5.04
CA ILE A 34 4.09 -10.64 5.31
C ILE A 34 4.18 -10.24 6.77
N GLY A 35 3.95 -8.96 7.05
CA GLY A 35 3.87 -8.48 8.41
C GLY A 35 3.52 -7.00 8.47
N PHE A 36 3.79 -6.41 9.61
CA PHE A 36 3.65 -4.98 9.84
C PHE A 36 5.04 -4.37 10.00
N GLN A 37 5.26 -3.23 9.38
CA GLN A 37 6.46 -2.45 9.60
C GLN A 37 6.58 -2.14 11.10
N LYS A 38 7.72 -2.49 11.70
CA LYS A 38 7.99 -2.18 13.10
C LYS A 38 8.26 -0.68 13.21
N THR A 39 7.28 0.07 13.69
CA THR A 39 7.38 1.51 13.90
C THR A 39 7.78 1.87 15.32
N GLY A 40 8.41 3.04 15.49
CA GLY A 40 8.56 3.66 16.81
C GLY A 40 7.21 4.05 17.40
N ALA A 41 7.13 4.30 18.71
CA ALA A 41 5.90 4.49 19.50
C ALA A 41 4.91 5.57 19.02
N GLN A 42 5.24 6.32 17.96
CA GLN A 42 4.45 7.42 17.42
C GLN A 42 4.13 7.30 15.92
N VAL A 43 4.48 6.19 15.26
CA VAL A 43 4.21 6.00 13.82
C VAL A 43 3.30 4.79 13.63
N HIS A 44 2.27 4.93 12.80
CA HIS A 44 1.26 3.89 12.59
C HIS A 44 1.86 2.67 11.87
N GLN A 45 1.37 1.48 12.24
CA GLN A 45 1.80 0.22 11.63
C GLN A 45 1.35 0.16 10.17
N THR A 46 2.33 0.01 9.28
CA THR A 46 2.11 -0.14 7.84
C THR A 46 2.11 -1.63 7.53
N GLU A 47 1.06 -2.16 6.90
CA GLU A 47 1.11 -3.52 6.36
C GLU A 47 2.19 -3.58 5.28
N MET A 48 3.00 -4.63 5.31
CA MET A 48 4.17 -4.80 4.48
C MET A 48 4.27 -6.22 3.94
N LEU A 49 4.58 -6.31 2.67
CA LEU A 49 4.89 -7.53 1.93
C LEU A 49 6.32 -7.41 1.40
N ILE A 50 7.19 -8.37 1.72
CA ILE A 50 8.56 -8.44 1.20
C ILE A 50 8.68 -9.67 0.31
N ILE A 51 9.01 -9.45 -0.95
CA ILE A 51 9.33 -10.49 -1.94
C ILE A 51 10.84 -10.54 -2.08
N THR A 52 11.43 -11.69 -1.78
CA THR A 52 12.85 -11.96 -2.06
C THR A 52 12.96 -12.80 -3.32
N PHE A 53 13.80 -12.38 -4.26
CA PHE A 53 14.06 -13.10 -5.50
C PHE A 53 15.30 -14.01 -5.37
N THR A 54 15.46 -14.96 -6.29
CA THR A 54 16.60 -15.89 -6.30
C THR A 54 17.94 -15.22 -6.61
N ASP A 55 17.91 -14.05 -7.25
CA ASP A 55 19.09 -13.20 -7.47
C ASP A 55 19.45 -12.33 -6.25
N ASN A 56 18.80 -12.57 -5.10
CA ASN A 56 18.92 -11.85 -3.84
C ASN A 56 18.41 -10.40 -3.82
N THR A 57 17.84 -9.90 -4.93
CA THR A 57 17.10 -8.64 -4.89
C THR A 57 15.82 -8.78 -4.06
N GLN A 58 15.35 -7.68 -3.49
CA GLN A 58 14.13 -7.66 -2.68
C GLN A 58 13.22 -6.52 -3.12
N LEU A 59 11.92 -6.80 -3.17
CA LEU A 59 10.87 -5.81 -3.33
C LEU A 59 10.03 -5.78 -2.06
N ALA A 60 9.99 -4.61 -1.40
CA ALA A 60 9.04 -4.31 -0.36
C ALA A 60 7.83 -3.57 -0.96
N ILE A 61 6.63 -4.05 -0.65
CA ILE A 61 5.36 -3.42 -0.97
C ILE A 61 4.72 -3.03 0.36
N SER A 62 4.39 -1.76 0.55
CA SER A 62 3.80 -1.27 1.80
C SER A 62 2.56 -0.43 1.54
N THR A 63 1.54 -0.60 2.37
CA THR A 63 0.30 0.18 2.29
C THR A 63 0.33 1.33 3.28
N GLY A 64 0.56 2.55 2.80
CA GLY A 64 0.37 3.76 3.60
C GLY A 64 -1.11 4.13 3.65
N SER A 65 -1.65 4.50 4.82
CA SER A 65 -2.99 5.07 4.93
C SER A 65 -3.00 6.19 5.95
N ASN A 66 -3.64 7.30 5.61
CA ASN A 66 -3.79 8.44 6.52
C ASN A 66 -5.14 8.45 7.27
N VAL A 67 -5.98 7.41 7.12
CA VAL A 67 -7.32 7.34 7.72
C VAL A 67 -7.29 7.59 9.23
N VAL A 68 -6.37 6.94 9.95
CA VAL A 68 -6.25 7.09 11.41
C VAL A 68 -5.78 8.50 11.81
N ASN A 69 -4.92 9.11 11.00
CA ASN A 69 -4.47 10.49 11.24
C ASN A 69 -5.67 11.44 11.12
N ILE A 70 -6.53 11.23 10.13
CA ILE A 70 -7.74 12.03 9.93
C ILE A 70 -8.73 11.81 11.08
N THR A 71 -9.02 10.56 11.45
CA THR A 71 -9.98 10.27 12.53
C THR A 71 -9.50 10.81 13.87
N SER A 72 -8.21 10.68 14.19
CA SER A 72 -7.64 11.23 15.42
C SER A 72 -7.63 12.77 15.44
N GLN A 73 -7.44 13.44 14.30
CA GLN A 73 -7.58 14.88 14.21
C GLN A 73 -9.03 15.34 14.43
N ILE A 74 -10.01 14.61 13.88
CA ILE A 74 -11.44 14.88 14.07
C ILE A 74 -11.83 14.74 15.54
N GLU A 75 -11.40 13.67 16.21
CA GLU A 75 -11.63 13.44 17.63
C GLU A 75 -11.07 14.60 18.49
N ARG A 76 -9.87 15.08 18.16
CA ARG A 76 -9.22 16.20 18.88
C ARG A 76 -9.84 17.56 18.60
N SER A 77 -10.44 17.76 17.43
CA SER A 77 -10.99 19.06 16.99
C SER A 77 -12.48 19.22 17.29
N GLY A 78 -13.13 18.22 17.91
CA GLY A 78 -14.49 18.33 18.42
C GLY A 78 -15.59 18.24 17.35
N GLY A 79 -15.27 17.74 16.17
CA GLY A 79 -16.26 17.54 15.11
C GLY A 79 -15.62 17.29 13.75
N SER A 80 -16.39 16.67 12.85
CA SER A 80 -15.99 16.50 11.45
C SER A 80 -16.07 17.84 10.72
N GLY A 81 -14.98 18.60 10.72
CA GLY A 81 -14.75 19.58 9.66
C GLY A 81 -15.02 18.88 8.32
N LYS A 82 -15.68 19.56 7.37
CA LYS A 82 -16.16 18.95 6.11
C LYS A 82 -15.04 18.21 5.39
N LEU A 83 -14.89 16.90 5.66
CA LEU A 83 -13.92 16.05 5.00
C LEU A 83 -14.27 15.97 3.53
N LYS A 84 -13.29 16.23 2.70
CA LYS A 84 -13.37 16.03 1.26
C LYS A 84 -12.82 14.65 0.95
N PRO A 85 -13.32 13.98 -0.10
CA PRO A 85 -12.73 12.73 -0.57
C PRO A 85 -11.21 12.82 -0.78
N ALA A 86 -10.72 13.99 -1.21
CA ALA A 86 -9.29 14.24 -1.42
C ALA A 86 -8.46 14.36 -0.12
N ASP A 87 -9.07 14.38 1.06
CA ASP A 87 -8.32 14.40 2.32
C ASP A 87 -7.79 12.99 2.66
N PHE A 88 -8.46 11.94 2.20
CA PHE A 88 -8.06 10.55 2.40
C PHE A 88 -7.04 10.11 1.35
N HIS A 89 -5.95 9.54 1.83
CA HIS A 89 -4.84 9.04 1.03
C HIS A 89 -4.52 7.62 1.44
N VAL A 90 -4.43 6.75 0.45
CA VAL A 90 -3.92 5.39 0.59
C VAL A 90 -2.90 5.20 -0.51
N ASP A 91 -1.68 4.85 -0.11
CA ASP A 91 -0.54 4.73 -0.99
C ASP A 91 -0.06 3.27 -1.01
N LEU A 92 0.36 2.81 -2.18
CA LEU A 92 1.05 1.54 -2.38
C LEU A 92 2.46 1.83 -2.81
N ASP A 93 3.38 1.80 -1.85
CA ASP A 93 4.78 2.09 -2.08
C ASP A 93 5.57 0.84 -2.42
N LEU A 94 6.43 0.95 -3.44
CA LEU A 94 7.35 -0.10 -3.87
C LEU A 94 8.78 0.35 -3.60
N THR A 95 9.47 -0.38 -2.74
CA THR A 95 10.88 -0.11 -2.40
C THR A 95 11.75 -1.30 -2.78
N TRP A 96 12.75 -1.04 -3.63
CA TRP A 96 13.71 -2.05 -4.07
C TRP A 96 14.99 -2.02 -3.24
N LYS A 97 15.49 -3.19 -2.87
CA LYS A 97 16.85 -3.39 -2.33
C LYS A 97 17.65 -4.26 -3.29
N ARG A 98 18.85 -3.80 -3.61
CA ARG A 98 19.82 -4.43 -4.52
C ARG A 98 21.00 -4.96 -3.74
#